data_AF-A0A4Y2V9R6-F1
#
_entry.id   AF-A0A4Y2V9R6-F1
#
_cell.length_a   1.000
_cell.length_b   1.000
_cell.length_c   1.000
_cell.angle_alpha   90.00
_cell.angle_beta   90.00
_cell.angle_gamma   90.00
#
_symmetry.space_group_name_H-M   'P 1'
#
loop_
_entity.id
_entity.type
_entity.pdbx_description
1 polymer ?
#
loop_
_entity_poly.entity_id
_entity_poly.type
_entity_poly.pdbx_seq_one_letter_code
_entity_poly.pdbx_strand_id
1 'polypeptide(L)'
;MENIYKWCSYWKLAISPDKSAIIDLSDKNLTSLPRITYAGIPLTWDESIKYLGIQFAKNNQNRRILRNLRSKALKKINGLKILGYKRNGPRTKHLITIANNSILSLFYYICPIINKFSETHLKACNVIQTTTLRIALGVPIWTPNIVLLKLAGQEIMSVKIRSLAIQFFIKQIVTHPFSLLTHTNDEFNLQIVEKDADYLRVTFHNLNCIPDHVITLPVLPHSNPNLCEIFLKDFQFQSKETPVSIIVASFTECIQNLFPNHYIIATDGSKSHCYTSIAGLSKIQQFSYRIHSLNSIFTTEVLAICQALDELAVPEKDILILSDSYSALSSLTFHSPKVIQRLASKIHVIKNMHQKIFLLLVPGHSGIFWNKKADSLAKKVTDSMPFIDWIASEDIISKLKKQSIQITHDNYRKSKYQALIGDVPDILTISKWTGNRVQDKLIAGIISKTIITPGLLHRFNLHPDPLCIVCNEINVFLTSF
;
A
#
# COMPACT_ATOMS: atom_id res chain seq x y z
N MET A 1 -27.78 27.97 7.89
CA MET A 1 -27.71 27.03 9.04
C MET A 1 -29.08 26.48 9.43
N GLU A 2 -30.18 27.19 9.23
CA GLU A 2 -31.51 26.71 9.64
C GLU A 2 -31.96 25.44 8.89
N ASN A 3 -31.69 25.34 7.59
CA ASN A 3 -31.91 24.10 6.83
C ASN A 3 -31.09 22.92 7.39
N ILE A 4 -29.86 23.17 7.82
CA ILE A 4 -29.00 22.15 8.46
C ILE A 4 -29.59 21.74 9.80
N TYR A 5 -30.08 22.70 10.59
CA TYR A 5 -30.77 22.39 11.85
C TYR A 5 -32.00 21.50 11.61
N LYS A 6 -32.89 21.88 10.69
CA LYS A 6 -34.08 21.07 10.33
C LYS A 6 -33.70 19.67 9.85
N TRP A 7 -32.66 19.56 9.02
CA TRP A 7 -32.14 18.28 8.55
C TRP A 7 -31.60 17.43 9.71
N CYS A 8 -30.77 18.00 10.58
CA CYS A 8 -30.26 17.32 11.77
C CYS A 8 -31.40 16.85 12.68
N SER A 9 -32.40 17.70 12.94
CA SER A 9 -33.58 17.35 13.73
C SER A 9 -34.37 16.21 13.11
N TYR A 10 -34.57 16.23 11.78
CA TYR A 10 -35.26 15.16 11.06
C TYR A 10 -34.53 13.81 11.21
N TRP A 11 -33.20 13.81 11.06
CA TRP A 11 -32.36 12.60 11.22
C TRP A 11 -32.00 12.27 12.67
N LYS A 12 -32.57 12.99 13.65
CA LYS A 12 -32.28 12.83 15.09
C LYS A 12 -30.79 12.98 15.45
N LEU A 13 -30.08 13.84 14.72
CA LEU A 13 -28.70 14.24 14.98
C LEU A 13 -28.67 15.51 15.85
N ALA A 14 -27.96 15.47 16.96
CA ALA A 14 -27.82 16.61 17.87
C ALA A 14 -26.46 17.30 17.69
N ILE A 15 -26.46 18.58 17.32
CA ILE A 15 -25.26 19.43 17.31
C ILE A 15 -25.33 20.35 18.54
N SER A 16 -24.26 20.39 19.33
CA SER A 16 -24.14 21.28 20.49
C SER A 16 -23.56 22.63 20.05
N PRO A 17 -24.31 23.74 20.17
CA PRO A 17 -23.81 25.08 19.82
C PRO A 17 -22.59 25.48 20.65
N ASP A 18 -22.57 25.14 21.95
CA ASP A 18 -21.48 25.49 22.87
C ASP A 18 -20.14 24.83 22.52
N LYS A 19 -20.18 23.74 21.76
CA LYS A 19 -18.99 23.01 21.27
C LYS A 19 -18.68 23.33 19.81
N SER A 20 -19.43 24.24 19.20
CA SER A 20 -19.34 24.60 17.80
C SER A 20 -18.72 25.99 17.66
N ALA A 21 -17.80 26.13 16.72
CA ALA A 21 -17.15 27.39 16.42
C ALA A 21 -17.06 27.59 14.90
N ILE A 22 -16.87 28.84 14.49
CA ILE A 22 -16.70 29.22 13.10
C ILE A 22 -15.27 29.67 12.90
N ILE A 23 -14.67 29.24 11.80
CA ILE A 23 -13.34 29.67 11.39
C ILE A 23 -13.36 30.10 9.94
N ASP A 24 -12.64 31.18 9.66
CA ASP A 24 -12.31 31.57 8.30
C ASP A 24 -10.98 30.93 7.88
N LEU A 25 -11.02 30.11 6.83
CA LEU A 25 -9.86 29.50 6.19
C LEU A 25 -9.60 30.06 4.78
N SER A 26 -10.25 31.16 4.41
CA SER A 26 -10.04 31.78 3.11
C SER A 26 -8.72 32.55 3.06
N ASP A 27 -8.14 32.65 1.87
CA ASP A 27 -6.93 33.47 1.65
C ASP A 27 -7.22 34.98 1.72
N LYS A 28 -8.50 35.37 1.62
CA LYS A 28 -8.94 36.77 1.70
C LYS A 28 -9.16 37.18 3.15
N ASN A 29 -8.91 38.43 3.47
CA ASN A 29 -9.34 38.97 4.77
C ASN A 29 -10.83 39.29 4.69
N LEU A 30 -11.63 38.70 5.59
CA LEU A 30 -13.01 39.14 5.74
C LEU A 30 -13.04 40.57 6.27
N THR A 31 -13.84 41.41 5.61
CA THR A 31 -14.10 42.80 6.03
C THR A 31 -15.03 42.88 7.24
N SER A 32 -15.88 41.86 7.45
CA SER A 32 -16.73 41.72 8.63
C SER A 32 -17.02 40.25 8.94
N LEU A 33 -17.20 39.91 10.21
CA LEU A 33 -17.53 38.55 10.66
C LEU A 33 -19.06 38.41 10.71
N PRO A 34 -19.70 37.65 9.80
CA PRO A 34 -21.15 37.53 9.80
C PRO A 34 -21.64 36.80 11.06
N ARG A 35 -22.80 37.24 11.56
CA ARG A 35 -23.49 36.57 12.66
C ARG A 35 -24.18 35.32 12.13
N ILE A 36 -23.60 34.16 12.42
CA ILE A 36 -24.15 32.86 12.03
C ILE A 36 -24.73 32.19 13.27
N THR A 37 -25.99 31.74 13.17
CA THR A 37 -26.73 31.12 14.27
C THR A 37 -27.10 29.67 13.95
N TYR A 38 -27.10 28.79 14.95
CA TYR A 38 -27.64 27.43 14.87
C TYR A 38 -28.70 27.25 15.96
N ALA A 39 -29.91 26.83 15.58
CA ALA A 39 -31.06 26.76 16.49
C ALA A 39 -31.33 28.08 17.25
N GLY A 40 -31.15 29.23 16.59
CA GLY A 40 -31.27 30.56 17.20
C GLY A 40 -30.08 31.00 18.07
N ILE A 41 -29.13 30.11 18.38
CA ILE A 41 -27.95 30.41 19.20
C ILE A 41 -26.80 30.90 18.30
N PRO A 42 -26.19 32.08 18.57
CA PRO A 42 -25.05 32.57 17.80
C PRO A 42 -23.81 31.71 18.06
N LEU A 43 -23.13 31.31 16.99
CA LEU A 43 -21.87 30.57 17.07
C LEU A 43 -20.69 31.55 17.20
N THR A 44 -19.67 31.16 17.96
CA THR A 44 -18.46 31.98 18.18
C THR A 44 -17.46 31.84 17.05
N TRP A 45 -16.81 32.95 16.68
CA TRP A 45 -15.67 32.94 15.77
C TRP A 45 -14.38 32.60 16.53
N ASP A 46 -13.58 31.68 15.99
CA ASP A 46 -12.32 31.24 16.56
C ASP A 46 -11.19 31.33 15.51
N GLU A 47 -9.97 31.62 15.97
CA GLU A 47 -8.77 31.62 15.14
C GLU A 47 -8.27 30.22 14.79
N SER A 48 -8.68 29.20 15.57
CA SER A 48 -8.32 27.81 15.30
C SER A 48 -9.36 26.81 15.75
N ILE A 49 -9.62 25.82 14.90
CA ILE A 49 -10.57 24.75 15.21
C ILE A 49 -9.85 23.40 15.22
N LYS A 50 -10.21 22.56 16.18
CA LYS A 50 -9.73 21.18 16.26
C LYS A 50 -10.75 20.22 15.66
N TYR A 51 -10.38 19.57 14.57
CA TYR A 51 -11.20 18.55 13.91
C TYR A 51 -10.42 17.25 13.77
N LEU A 52 -11.01 16.14 14.22
CA LEU A 52 -10.37 14.81 14.26
C LEU A 52 -8.95 14.79 14.85
N GLY A 53 -8.70 15.67 15.83
CA GLY A 53 -7.40 15.78 16.50
C GLY A 53 -6.33 16.60 15.77
N ILE A 54 -6.70 17.24 14.66
CA ILE A 54 -5.90 18.16 13.83
C ILE A 54 -6.36 19.59 14.11
N GLN A 55 -5.41 20.52 14.25
CA GLN A 55 -5.72 21.93 14.45
C GLN A 55 -5.64 22.67 13.12
N PHE A 56 -6.77 23.18 12.67
CA PHE A 56 -6.91 24.05 11.51
C PHE A 56 -6.84 25.50 11.97
N ALA A 57 -6.12 26.32 11.23
CA ALA A 57 -5.92 27.73 11.52
C ALA A 57 -5.63 28.44 10.21
N LYS A 58 -6.09 29.69 10.06
CA LYS A 58 -5.80 30.52 8.88
C LYS A 58 -4.29 30.72 8.68
N ASN A 59 -3.61 31.11 9.76
CA ASN A 59 -2.19 31.44 9.74
C ASN A 59 -1.34 30.36 10.42
N ASN A 60 -0.15 30.10 9.88
CA ASN A 60 0.84 29.20 10.46
C ASN A 60 0.35 27.76 10.72
N GLN A 61 -0.63 27.29 9.94
CA GLN A 61 -1.25 25.97 10.10
C GLN A 61 -0.23 24.83 10.19
N ASN A 62 0.71 24.75 9.24
CA ASN A 62 1.73 23.69 9.19
C ASN A 62 2.60 23.64 10.45
N ARG A 63 2.98 24.82 10.97
CA ARG A 63 3.78 24.92 12.20
C ARG A 63 2.98 24.49 13.43
N ARG A 64 1.71 24.90 13.52
CA ARG A 64 0.78 24.49 14.60
C ARG A 64 0.57 22.97 14.57
N ILE A 65 0.30 22.39 13.40
CA ILE A 65 0.16 20.94 13.20
C ILE A 65 1.43 20.20 13.64
N LEU A 66 2.61 20.62 13.17
CA LEU A 66 3.88 19.97 13.54
C LEU A 66 4.15 20.04 15.05
N ARG A 67 3.92 21.20 15.70
CA ARG A 67 4.07 21.35 17.15
C ARG A 67 3.17 20.37 17.92
N ASN A 68 1.91 20.27 17.51
CA ASN A 68 0.95 19.34 18.11
C ASN A 68 1.39 17.88 17.93
N LEU A 69 1.80 17.48 16.73
CA LEU A 69 2.30 16.13 16.48
C LEU A 69 3.55 15.82 17.29
N ARG A 70 4.51 16.74 17.32
CA ARG A 70 5.74 16.60 18.09
C ARG A 70 5.44 16.44 19.57
N SER A 71 4.51 17.21 20.13
CA SER A 71 4.12 17.09 21.54
C SER A 71 3.54 15.71 21.86
N LYS A 72 2.64 15.19 20.99
CA LYS A 72 2.06 13.85 21.13
C LYS A 72 3.11 12.75 20.97
N ALA A 73 4.00 12.89 19.98
CA ALA A 73 5.07 11.94 19.72
C ALA A 73 6.07 11.89 20.88
N LEU A 74 6.50 13.04 21.43
CA LEU A 74 7.45 13.10 22.55
C LEU A 74 6.92 12.40 23.81
N LYS A 75 5.63 12.58 24.13
CA LYS A 75 4.99 11.86 25.24
C LYS A 75 5.09 10.34 25.06
N LYS A 76 4.80 9.85 23.85
CA LYS A 76 4.89 8.42 23.53
C LYS A 76 6.34 7.91 23.46
N ILE A 77 7.27 8.73 22.98
CA ILE A 77 8.71 8.42 22.98
C ILE A 77 9.20 8.23 24.41
N ASN A 78 8.76 9.04 25.38
CA ASN A 78 9.13 8.86 26.77
C ASN A 78 8.62 7.51 27.32
N GLY A 79 7.40 7.10 26.96
CA GLY A 79 6.92 5.73 27.24
C GLY A 79 7.79 4.65 26.60
N LEU A 80 8.18 4.84 25.32
CA LEU A 80 9.07 3.93 24.62
C LEU A 80 10.46 3.83 25.27
N LYS A 81 11.00 4.92 25.82
CA LYS A 81 12.26 4.92 26.57
C LYS A 81 12.16 4.01 27.78
N ILE A 82 11.10 4.14 28.58
CA ILE A 82 10.87 3.30 29.77
C ILE A 82 10.86 1.82 29.39
N LEU A 83 10.25 1.45 28.26
CA LEU A 83 10.24 0.07 27.76
C LEU A 83 11.61 -0.36 27.20
N GLY A 84 12.26 0.51 26.43
CA GLY A 84 13.47 0.19 25.66
C GLY A 84 14.77 0.16 26.46
N TYR A 85 14.83 0.82 27.62
CA TYR A 85 16.02 0.85 28.48
C TYR A 85 16.11 -0.34 29.44
N LYS A 86 15.02 -1.08 29.71
CA LYS A 86 15.07 -2.28 30.55
C LYS A 86 15.99 -3.34 29.93
N ARG A 87 16.91 -3.90 30.72
CA ARG A 87 17.80 -5.00 30.29
C ARG A 87 17.00 -6.24 29.86
N ASN A 88 16.00 -6.62 30.66
CA ASN A 88 15.03 -7.69 30.37
C ASN A 88 13.76 -7.14 29.68
N GLY A 89 13.91 -6.11 28.86
CA GLY A 89 12.80 -5.47 28.16
C GLY A 89 12.35 -6.22 26.91
N PRO A 90 11.31 -5.71 26.21
CA PRO A 90 10.84 -6.27 24.95
C PRO A 90 11.95 -6.32 23.90
N ARG A 91 11.90 -7.35 23.04
CA ARG A 91 12.84 -7.52 21.92
C ARG A 91 12.73 -6.34 20.94
N THR A 92 13.80 -6.06 20.21
CA THR A 92 13.89 -4.91 19.29
C THR A 92 12.79 -4.90 18.24
N LYS A 93 12.45 -6.07 17.69
CA LYS A 93 11.35 -6.22 16.72
C LYS A 93 10.02 -5.69 17.27
N HIS A 94 9.71 -5.96 18.53
CA HIS A 94 8.48 -5.50 19.17
C HIS A 94 8.52 -3.99 19.44
N LEU A 95 9.67 -3.46 19.86
CA LEU A 95 9.83 -2.02 20.06
C LEU A 95 9.69 -1.23 18.75
N ILE A 96 10.20 -1.75 17.63
CA ILE A 96 10.00 -1.17 16.30
C ILE A 96 8.51 -1.22 15.91
N THR A 97 7.83 -2.34 16.15
CA THR A 97 6.38 -2.43 15.91
C THR A 97 5.59 -1.43 16.75
N ILE A 98 5.91 -1.29 18.05
CA ILE A 98 5.29 -0.30 18.94
C ILE A 98 5.57 1.12 18.42
N ALA A 99 6.82 1.43 18.06
CA ALA A 99 7.20 2.72 17.50
C ALA A 99 6.39 3.07 16.25
N ASN A 100 6.31 2.13 15.31
CA ASN A 100 5.57 2.30 14.05
C ASN A 100 4.07 2.52 14.29
N ASN A 101 3.46 1.69 15.14
CA ASN A 101 2.01 1.68 15.34
C ASN A 101 1.52 2.77 16.30
N SER A 102 2.36 3.27 17.22
CA SER A 102 1.95 4.26 18.22
C SER A 102 2.46 5.67 17.97
N ILE A 103 3.67 5.83 17.42
CA ILE A 103 4.33 7.12 17.23
C ILE A 103 4.27 7.53 15.77
N LEU A 104 4.76 6.68 14.85
CA LEU A 104 4.85 7.05 13.43
C LEU A 104 3.46 7.11 12.77
N SER A 105 2.53 6.27 13.21
CA SER A 105 1.13 6.29 12.80
C SER A 105 0.43 7.64 12.97
N LEU A 106 0.85 8.47 13.94
CA LEU A 106 0.34 9.84 14.13
C LEU A 106 0.56 10.71 12.90
N PHE A 107 1.68 10.50 12.20
CA PHE A 107 2.04 11.24 10.98
C PHE A 107 1.37 10.62 9.75
N TYR A 108 1.28 9.30 9.70
CA TYR A 108 0.66 8.58 8.58
C TYR A 108 -0.84 8.85 8.48
N TYR A 109 -1.54 8.98 9.62
CA TYR A 109 -2.97 9.30 9.65
C TYR A 109 -3.31 10.62 8.91
N ILE A 110 -2.42 11.61 8.99
CA ILE A 110 -2.62 12.95 8.44
C ILE A 110 -1.78 13.22 7.20
N CYS A 111 -1.19 12.19 6.60
CA CYS A 111 -0.29 12.31 5.46
C CYS A 111 -0.86 13.15 4.30
N PRO A 112 -2.17 13.13 3.94
CA PRO A 112 -2.67 13.96 2.84
C PRO A 112 -2.56 15.46 3.12
N ILE A 113 -2.57 15.85 4.40
CA ILE A 113 -2.44 17.25 4.81
C ILE A 113 -0.97 17.63 4.92
N ILE A 114 -0.16 16.80 5.59
CA ILE A 114 1.24 17.14 5.89
C ILE A 114 2.20 16.88 4.71
N ASN A 115 1.75 16.25 3.62
CA ASN A 115 2.50 16.12 2.38
C ASN A 115 3.04 17.47 1.87
N LYS A 116 2.29 18.55 2.14
CA LYS A 116 2.61 19.92 1.72
C LYS A 116 3.68 20.60 2.56
N PHE A 117 4.15 19.97 3.63
CA PHE A 117 5.18 20.51 4.49
C PHE A 117 6.44 20.88 3.69
N SER A 118 7.08 21.98 4.08
CA SER A 118 8.39 22.33 3.53
C SER A 118 9.42 21.28 3.94
N GLU A 119 10.54 21.24 3.22
CA GLU A 119 11.62 20.30 3.51
C GLU A 119 12.16 20.44 4.94
N THR A 120 12.14 21.65 5.50
CA THR A 120 12.48 21.90 6.92
C THR A 120 11.53 21.22 7.89
N HIS A 121 10.21 21.30 7.66
CA HIS A 121 9.22 20.62 8.49
C HIS A 121 9.31 19.09 8.33
N LEU A 122 9.55 18.58 7.12
CA LEU A 122 9.73 17.14 6.86
C LEU A 122 11.01 16.59 7.51
N LYS A 123 12.10 17.36 7.51
CA LYS A 123 13.32 17.02 8.27
C LYS A 123 13.03 16.89 9.77
N ALA A 124 12.17 17.76 10.33
CA ALA A 124 11.75 17.63 11.72
C ALA A 124 10.97 16.33 11.99
N CYS A 125 10.12 15.88 11.05
CA CYS A 125 9.47 14.57 11.13
C CYS A 125 10.49 13.42 11.10
N ASN A 126 11.51 13.51 10.23
CA ASN A 126 12.60 12.53 10.17
C ASN A 126 13.37 12.44 11.50
N VAL A 127 13.62 13.56 12.18
CA VAL A 127 14.27 13.57 13.51
C VAL A 127 13.44 12.79 14.54
N ILE A 128 12.11 12.92 14.53
CA ILE A 128 11.22 12.16 15.43
C ILE A 128 11.34 10.65 15.13
N GLN A 129 11.34 10.27 13.85
CA GLN A 129 11.52 8.88 13.44
C GLN A 129 12.88 8.33 13.93
N THR A 130 13.99 8.99 13.62
CA THR A 130 15.32 8.50 13.97
C THR A 130 15.53 8.45 15.48
N THR A 131 15.04 9.44 16.22
CA THR A 131 15.06 9.40 17.70
C THR A 131 14.32 8.17 18.23
N THR A 132 13.15 7.88 17.68
CA THR A 132 12.33 6.73 18.08
C THR A 132 13.04 5.40 17.75
N LEU A 133 13.60 5.29 16.55
CA LEU A 133 14.29 4.08 16.10
C LEU A 133 15.60 3.83 16.87
N ARG A 134 16.33 4.86 17.27
CA ARG A 134 17.51 4.71 18.15
C ARG A 134 17.16 4.05 19.46
N ILE A 135 16.05 4.47 20.09
CA ILE A 135 15.56 3.88 21.34
C ILE A 135 15.14 2.42 21.10
N ALA A 136 14.39 2.18 20.01
CA ALA A 136 13.93 0.85 19.66
C ALA A 136 15.10 -0.12 19.39
N LEU A 137 16.10 0.29 18.62
CA LEU A 137 17.32 -0.48 18.34
C LEU A 137 18.26 -0.56 19.55
N GLY A 138 18.23 0.44 20.43
CA GLY A 138 19.14 0.56 21.57
C GLY A 138 20.56 0.95 21.18
N VAL A 139 20.69 1.71 20.09
CA VAL A 139 21.98 2.24 19.57
C VAL A 139 22.22 3.67 20.07
N PRO A 140 23.48 4.13 20.12
CA PRO A 140 23.82 5.47 20.59
C PRO A 140 23.23 6.64 19.78
N ILE A 141 23.30 7.84 20.35
CA ILE A 141 22.82 9.07 19.69
C ILE A 141 23.68 9.49 18.49
N TRP A 142 24.95 9.08 18.45
CA TRP A 142 25.87 9.39 17.35
C TRP A 142 25.82 8.40 16.17
N THR A 143 25.06 7.30 16.26
CA THR A 143 24.89 6.37 15.13
C THR A 143 24.38 7.13 13.90
N PRO A 144 24.96 7.00 12.71
CA PRO A 144 24.48 7.75 11.54
C PRO A 144 23.00 7.41 11.20
N ASN A 145 22.18 8.42 10.90
CA ASN A 145 20.74 8.22 10.60
C ASN A 145 20.51 7.25 9.42
N ILE A 146 21.42 7.25 8.45
CA ILE A 146 21.32 6.40 7.27
C ILE A 146 21.56 4.92 7.59
N VAL A 147 22.54 4.64 8.46
CA VAL A 147 22.81 3.30 9.00
C VAL A 147 21.63 2.86 9.86
N LEU A 148 21.10 3.75 10.70
CA LEU A 148 19.94 3.48 11.55
C LEU A 148 18.72 3.02 10.75
N LEU A 149 18.37 3.73 9.67
CA LEU A 149 17.23 3.40 8.81
C LEU A 149 17.43 2.06 8.09
N LYS A 150 18.64 1.82 7.56
CA LYS A 150 19.01 0.55 6.93
C LYS A 150 18.90 -0.61 7.92
N LEU A 151 19.40 -0.45 9.15
CA LEU A 151 19.31 -1.47 10.20
C LEU A 151 17.89 -1.71 10.67
N ALA A 152 17.06 -0.68 10.77
CA ALA A 152 15.67 -0.84 11.14
C ALA A 152 14.80 -1.44 10.01
N GLY A 153 15.32 -1.50 8.78
CA GLY A 153 14.53 -1.86 7.59
C GLY A 153 13.37 -0.89 7.36
N GLN A 154 13.56 0.40 7.64
CA GLN A 154 12.50 1.41 7.59
C GLN A 154 12.75 2.42 6.47
N GLU A 155 11.67 2.80 5.80
CA GLU A 155 11.63 3.92 4.86
C GLU A 155 11.90 5.25 5.58
N ILE A 156 12.48 6.22 4.88
CA ILE A 156 12.58 7.61 5.38
C ILE A 156 11.15 8.16 5.58
N MET A 157 10.87 8.70 6.77
CA MET A 157 9.54 9.19 7.15
C MET A 157 8.96 10.19 6.13
N SER A 158 9.76 11.16 5.67
CA SER A 158 9.31 12.13 4.67
C SER A 158 8.88 11.47 3.36
N VAL A 159 9.63 10.50 2.85
CA VAL A 159 9.30 9.75 1.63
C VAL A 159 8.02 8.94 1.84
N LYS A 160 7.89 8.27 2.98
CA LYS A 160 6.70 7.50 3.33
C LYS A 160 5.44 8.35 3.49
N ILE A 161 5.54 9.53 4.10
CA ILE A 161 4.44 10.50 4.19
C ILE A 161 3.93 10.83 2.78
N ARG A 162 4.84 11.18 1.87
CA ARG A 162 4.48 11.54 0.50
C ARG A 162 3.86 10.34 -0.26
N SER A 163 4.44 9.16 -0.13
CA SER A 163 3.92 7.91 -0.72
C SER A 163 2.52 7.56 -0.23
N LEU A 164 2.27 7.67 1.08
CA LEU A 164 0.94 7.44 1.66
C LEU A 164 -0.09 8.51 1.25
N ALA A 165 0.35 9.76 1.07
CA ALA A 165 -0.52 10.82 0.55
C ALA A 165 -0.94 10.54 -0.89
N ILE A 166 -0.01 10.11 -1.76
CA ILE A 166 -0.35 9.65 -3.11
C ILE A 166 -1.32 8.47 -3.06
N GLN A 167 -1.05 7.47 -2.22
CA GLN A 167 -1.95 6.34 -2.03
C GLN A 167 -3.37 6.79 -1.65
N PHE A 168 -3.50 7.82 -0.80
CA PHE A 168 -4.79 8.40 -0.46
C PHE A 168 -5.49 8.96 -1.70
N PHE A 169 -4.82 9.80 -2.49
CA PHE A 169 -5.42 10.38 -3.70
C PHE A 169 -5.75 9.35 -4.77
N ILE A 170 -4.90 8.35 -5.01
CA ILE A 170 -5.21 7.24 -5.93
C ILE A 170 -6.48 6.51 -5.50
N LYS A 171 -6.65 6.25 -4.19
CA LYS A 171 -7.88 5.63 -3.69
C LYS A 171 -9.11 6.49 -3.97
N GLN A 172 -9.00 7.82 -3.89
CA GLN A 172 -10.11 8.73 -4.22
C GLN A 172 -10.45 8.70 -5.72
N ILE A 173 -9.44 8.64 -6.60
CA ILE A 173 -9.64 8.51 -8.06
C ILE A 173 -10.36 7.19 -8.36
N VAL A 174 -9.94 6.09 -7.74
CA VAL A 174 -10.55 4.77 -7.96
C VAL A 174 -12.00 4.73 -7.51
N THR A 175 -12.36 5.45 -6.44
CA THR A 175 -13.74 5.56 -5.94
C THR A 175 -14.55 6.62 -6.70
N HIS A 176 -14.22 6.93 -7.96
CA HIS A 176 -14.80 8.03 -8.75
C HIS A 176 -16.33 8.21 -8.68
N PRO A 177 -17.19 7.17 -8.59
CA PRO A 177 -18.64 7.40 -8.44
C PRO A 177 -19.11 7.61 -7.00
N PHE A 178 -18.22 7.59 -6.00
CA PHE A 178 -18.51 7.78 -4.56
C PHE A 178 -17.55 8.76 -3.89
N SER A 179 -16.57 9.28 -4.62
CA SER A 179 -15.54 10.16 -4.09
C SER A 179 -16.13 11.54 -3.84
N LEU A 180 -15.85 12.11 -2.67
CA LEU A 180 -16.20 13.49 -2.37
C LEU A 180 -15.51 14.49 -3.32
N LEU A 181 -14.44 14.09 -4.03
CA LEU A 181 -13.72 14.93 -4.98
C LEU A 181 -14.44 15.05 -6.34
N THR A 182 -15.36 14.13 -6.64
CA THR A 182 -16.03 14.02 -7.95
C THR A 182 -17.55 14.15 -7.84
N HIS A 183 -18.13 13.88 -6.66
CA HIS A 183 -19.50 14.24 -6.31
C HIS A 183 -19.64 15.73 -6.04
N THR A 184 -19.46 16.51 -7.09
CA THR A 184 -19.90 17.90 -7.10
C THR A 184 -20.74 18.03 -8.35
N ASN A 185 -22.04 17.82 -8.20
CA ASN A 185 -23.04 18.27 -9.17
C ASN A 185 -22.72 19.74 -9.47
N ASP A 186 -22.09 20.01 -10.61
CA ASP A 186 -21.90 21.26 -11.37
C ASP A 186 -21.69 22.64 -10.66
N GLU A 187 -21.74 22.77 -9.34
CA GLU A 187 -21.71 24.07 -8.63
C GLU A 187 -20.44 24.29 -7.78
N PHE A 188 -19.72 23.23 -7.39
CA PHE A 188 -18.51 23.35 -6.57
C PHE A 188 -17.38 22.50 -7.14
N ASN A 189 -16.55 23.04 -8.04
CA ASN A 189 -15.36 22.32 -8.50
C ASN A 189 -14.35 22.13 -7.35
N LEU A 190 -14.45 21.04 -6.59
CA LEU A 190 -13.47 20.62 -5.60
C LEU A 190 -12.20 20.19 -6.31
N GLN A 191 -11.38 21.15 -6.70
CA GLN A 191 -10.10 20.88 -7.34
C GLN A 191 -9.05 20.48 -6.29
N ILE A 192 -8.29 19.44 -6.61
CA ILE A 192 -7.07 19.12 -5.88
C ILE A 192 -6.16 20.33 -5.95
N VAL A 193 -5.62 20.75 -4.79
CA VAL A 193 -4.66 21.86 -4.72
C VAL A 193 -3.51 21.60 -5.69
N GLU A 194 -3.10 22.62 -6.44
CA GLU A 194 -2.09 22.53 -7.50
C GLU A 194 -0.85 21.75 -7.08
N LYS A 195 -0.32 22.01 -5.88
CA LYS A 195 0.84 21.29 -5.32
C LYS A 195 0.63 19.76 -5.18
N ASP A 196 -0.56 19.31 -4.80
CA ASP A 196 -0.88 17.88 -4.74
C ASP A 196 -1.10 17.31 -6.14
N ALA A 197 -1.72 18.09 -7.04
CA ALA A 197 -1.92 17.70 -8.44
C ALA A 197 -0.58 17.54 -9.18
N ASP A 198 0.37 18.45 -8.97
CA ASP A 198 1.75 18.34 -9.48
C ASP A 198 2.44 17.08 -8.95
N TYR A 199 2.29 16.81 -7.66
CA TYR A 199 2.92 15.65 -7.06
C TYR A 199 2.36 14.34 -7.62
N LEU A 200 1.05 14.29 -7.88
CA LEU A 200 0.41 13.18 -8.59
C LEU A 200 0.91 13.08 -10.03
N ARG A 201 0.92 14.18 -10.79
CA ARG A 201 1.43 14.21 -12.17
C ARG A 201 2.85 13.68 -12.28
N VAL A 202 3.76 14.18 -11.45
CA VAL A 202 5.16 13.71 -11.40
C VAL A 202 5.23 12.24 -11.05
N THR A 203 4.39 11.76 -10.13
CA THR A 203 4.37 10.34 -9.74
C THR A 203 3.89 9.45 -10.88
N PHE A 204 2.80 9.81 -11.54
CA PHE A 204 2.26 9.08 -12.68
C PHE A 204 3.26 9.08 -13.84
N HIS A 205 3.88 10.22 -14.14
CA HIS A 205 4.95 10.33 -15.12
C HIS A 205 6.13 9.41 -14.81
N ASN A 206 6.63 9.40 -13.57
CA ASN A 206 7.74 8.52 -13.15
C ASN A 206 7.40 7.02 -13.19
N LEU A 207 6.11 6.70 -13.18
CA LEU A 207 5.60 5.33 -13.31
C LEU A 207 5.24 4.96 -14.75
N ASN A 208 5.39 5.90 -15.71
CA ASN A 208 4.93 5.80 -17.09
C ASN A 208 3.43 5.50 -17.20
N CYS A 209 2.62 6.03 -16.28
CA CYS A 209 1.19 5.77 -16.19
C CYS A 209 0.37 7.04 -16.43
N ILE A 210 -0.83 6.86 -16.94
CA ILE A 210 -1.84 7.92 -17.07
C ILE A 210 -2.92 7.68 -16.00
N PRO A 211 -3.37 8.71 -15.25
CA PRO A 211 -4.41 8.55 -14.22
C PRO A 211 -5.68 7.88 -14.72
N ASP A 212 -6.10 8.16 -15.94
CA ASP A 212 -7.34 7.63 -16.55
C ASP A 212 -7.26 6.12 -16.82
N HIS A 213 -6.04 5.55 -16.85
CA HIS A 213 -5.84 4.12 -17.04
C HIS A 213 -6.03 3.33 -15.74
N VAL A 214 -6.19 4.03 -14.60
CA VAL A 214 -6.43 3.38 -13.31
C VAL A 214 -7.84 2.83 -13.27
N ILE A 215 -7.96 1.53 -13.02
CA ILE A 215 -9.26 0.85 -12.94
C ILE A 215 -10.09 1.47 -11.81
N THR A 216 -11.25 2.04 -12.15
CA THR A 216 -12.22 2.58 -11.21
C THR A 216 -13.15 1.49 -10.68
N LEU A 217 -13.70 1.74 -9.50
CA LEU A 217 -14.67 0.85 -8.87
C LEU A 217 -15.99 0.88 -9.67
N PRO A 218 -16.49 -0.27 -10.16
CA PRO A 218 -17.84 -0.33 -10.70
C PRO A 218 -18.86 -0.02 -9.58
N VAL A 219 -19.90 0.76 -9.90
CA VAL A 219 -21.05 0.96 -9.00
C VAL A 219 -21.77 -0.39 -8.88
N LEU A 220 -21.45 -1.16 -7.83
CA LEU A 220 -22.19 -2.37 -7.53
C LEU A 220 -23.33 -2.05 -6.56
N PRO A 221 -24.57 -2.49 -6.84
CA PRO A 221 -25.50 -2.77 -5.76
C PRO A 221 -24.93 -3.93 -4.94
N HIS A 222 -24.96 -3.81 -3.61
CA HIS A 222 -24.48 -4.82 -2.66
C HIS A 222 -24.84 -6.25 -3.09
N SER A 223 -23.91 -6.99 -3.70
CA SER A 223 -24.22 -8.32 -4.24
C SER A 223 -23.94 -9.41 -3.22
N ASN A 224 -24.63 -10.55 -3.37
CA ASN A 224 -24.58 -11.75 -2.51
C ASN A 224 -23.28 -12.55 -2.74
N PRO A 225 -22.76 -13.35 -1.77
CA PRO A 225 -21.51 -14.11 -1.93
C PRO A 225 -21.57 -15.24 -2.97
N ASN A 226 -22.77 -15.65 -3.41
CA ASN A 226 -22.94 -16.77 -4.37
C ASN A 226 -22.98 -16.26 -5.83
N LEU A 227 -21.92 -15.60 -6.29
CA LEU A 227 -21.86 -15.03 -7.66
C LEU A 227 -21.59 -16.09 -8.75
N CYS A 228 -20.79 -17.12 -8.46
CA CYS A 228 -20.42 -18.20 -9.39
C CYS A 228 -20.03 -19.47 -8.62
N GLU A 229 -20.09 -20.64 -9.27
CA GLU A 229 -19.55 -21.89 -8.74
C GLU A 229 -18.07 -22.03 -9.14
N ILE A 230 -17.21 -22.32 -8.16
CA ILE A 230 -15.75 -22.35 -8.32
C ILE A 230 -15.25 -23.74 -7.95
N PHE A 231 -14.66 -24.43 -8.92
CA PHE A 231 -14.07 -25.76 -8.75
C PHE A 231 -12.55 -25.65 -8.64
N LEU A 232 -12.04 -25.66 -7.40
CA LEU A 232 -10.62 -25.47 -7.14
C LEU A 232 -9.83 -26.78 -7.09
N LYS A 233 -10.35 -27.82 -6.43
CA LYS A 233 -9.63 -29.10 -6.21
C LYS A 233 -10.56 -30.32 -6.13
N ASP A 234 -11.62 -30.31 -6.92
CA ASP A 234 -12.68 -31.33 -6.85
C ASP A 234 -12.45 -32.48 -7.84
N PHE A 235 -11.42 -32.39 -8.69
CA PHE A 235 -11.17 -33.35 -9.77
C PHE A 235 -9.77 -33.96 -9.76
N GLN A 236 -9.67 -35.24 -10.12
CA GLN A 236 -8.41 -35.98 -10.17
C GLN A 236 -7.37 -35.33 -11.11
N PHE A 237 -7.82 -34.76 -12.24
CA PHE A 237 -6.93 -34.11 -13.20
C PHE A 237 -6.25 -32.85 -12.67
N GLN A 238 -6.68 -32.30 -11.52
CA GLN A 238 -6.11 -31.08 -10.95
C GLN A 238 -4.83 -31.33 -10.14
N SER A 239 -4.45 -32.60 -9.92
CA SER A 239 -3.16 -32.94 -9.33
C SER A 239 -2.02 -32.77 -10.33
N LYS A 240 -0.91 -32.17 -9.89
CA LYS A 240 0.33 -32.11 -10.69
C LYS A 240 1.15 -33.40 -10.63
N GLU A 241 0.82 -34.28 -9.68
CA GLU A 241 1.52 -35.57 -9.49
C GLU A 241 1.05 -36.63 -10.49
N THR A 242 -0.13 -36.45 -11.07
CA THR A 242 -0.67 -37.35 -12.09
C THR A 242 0.06 -37.20 -13.44
N PRO A 243 0.33 -38.31 -14.15
CA PRO A 243 0.86 -38.27 -15.52
C PRO A 243 0.00 -37.44 -16.47
N VAL A 244 0.65 -36.71 -17.40
CA VAL A 244 -0.02 -35.80 -18.36
C VAL A 244 -1.09 -36.51 -19.20
N SER A 245 -0.86 -37.76 -19.61
CA SER A 245 -1.85 -38.54 -20.36
C SER A 245 -3.14 -38.77 -19.57
N ILE A 246 -3.02 -39.07 -18.27
CA ILE A 246 -4.15 -39.28 -17.36
C ILE A 246 -4.87 -37.96 -17.09
N ILE A 247 -4.13 -36.87 -16.92
CA ILE A 247 -4.71 -35.52 -16.76
C ILE A 247 -5.57 -35.17 -17.97
N VAL A 248 -5.06 -35.35 -19.19
CA VAL A 248 -5.78 -35.02 -20.42
C VAL A 248 -7.02 -35.90 -20.60
N ALA A 249 -6.90 -37.20 -20.36
CA ALA A 249 -8.04 -38.13 -20.44
C ALA A 249 -9.13 -37.77 -19.41
N SER A 250 -8.75 -37.61 -18.14
CA SER A 250 -9.66 -37.29 -17.04
C SER A 250 -10.30 -35.91 -17.18
N PHE A 251 -9.56 -34.93 -17.72
CA PHE A 251 -10.11 -33.61 -18.06
C PHE A 251 -11.17 -33.74 -19.16
N THR A 252 -10.87 -34.49 -20.23
CA THR A 252 -11.80 -34.66 -21.36
C THR A 252 -13.10 -35.34 -20.89
N GLU A 253 -12.98 -36.38 -20.07
CA GLU A 253 -14.11 -37.07 -19.46
C GLU A 253 -14.93 -36.13 -18.56
N CYS A 254 -14.28 -35.33 -17.69
CA CYS A 254 -14.95 -34.36 -16.84
C CYS A 254 -15.75 -33.33 -17.65
N ILE A 255 -15.15 -32.75 -18.69
CA ILE A 255 -15.81 -31.76 -19.54
C ILE A 255 -17.01 -32.38 -20.27
N GLN A 256 -16.89 -33.62 -20.77
CA GLN A 256 -17.98 -34.31 -21.44
C GLN A 256 -19.13 -34.67 -20.49
N ASN A 257 -18.82 -35.07 -19.25
CA ASN A 257 -19.82 -35.55 -18.30
C ASN A 257 -20.52 -34.40 -17.54
N LEU A 258 -19.77 -33.40 -17.07
CA LEU A 258 -20.28 -32.34 -16.21
C LEU A 258 -20.60 -31.06 -16.97
N PHE A 259 -19.93 -30.81 -18.09
CA PHE A 259 -20.05 -29.57 -18.85
C PHE A 259 -20.37 -29.74 -20.35
N PRO A 260 -21.25 -30.68 -20.77
CA PRO A 260 -21.44 -31.03 -22.20
C PRO A 260 -21.92 -29.87 -23.08
N ASN A 261 -22.76 -28.98 -22.52
CA ASN A 261 -23.37 -27.87 -23.26
C ASN A 261 -22.73 -26.51 -22.95
N HIS A 262 -21.67 -26.47 -22.15
CA HIS A 262 -21.06 -25.20 -21.72
C HIS A 262 -20.15 -24.64 -22.81
N TYR A 263 -20.12 -23.31 -22.91
CA TYR A 263 -19.18 -22.60 -23.75
C TYR A 263 -17.84 -22.45 -23.04
N ILE A 264 -16.83 -23.15 -23.56
CA ILE A 264 -15.49 -23.19 -22.96
C ILE A 264 -14.71 -21.95 -23.36
N ILE A 265 -14.19 -21.26 -22.36
CA ILE A 265 -13.27 -20.14 -22.52
C ILE A 265 -12.03 -20.41 -21.67
N ALA A 266 -10.85 -20.36 -22.26
CA ALA A 266 -9.58 -20.47 -21.54
C ALA A 266 -8.90 -19.11 -21.51
N THR A 267 -8.33 -18.78 -20.36
CA THR A 267 -7.68 -17.49 -20.12
C THR A 267 -6.31 -17.69 -19.51
N ASP A 268 -5.38 -16.83 -19.86
CA ASP A 268 -4.04 -16.83 -19.27
C ASP A 268 -3.46 -15.42 -19.21
N GLY A 269 -2.65 -15.18 -18.18
CA GLY A 269 -1.91 -13.94 -17.99
C GLY A 269 -0.40 -14.17 -18.01
N SER A 270 0.33 -13.42 -18.83
CA SER A 270 1.80 -13.49 -18.86
C SER A 270 2.46 -12.20 -18.42
N LYS A 271 3.61 -12.35 -17.76
CA LYS A 271 4.51 -11.25 -17.43
C LYS A 271 5.95 -11.65 -17.73
N SER A 272 6.49 -11.07 -18.79
CA SER A 272 7.89 -11.19 -19.17
C SER A 272 8.68 -9.92 -18.81
N HIS A 273 9.97 -9.89 -19.15
CA HIS A 273 10.79 -8.69 -19.00
C HIS A 273 10.32 -7.55 -19.91
N CYS A 274 9.81 -7.89 -21.10
CA CYS A 274 9.42 -6.92 -22.12
C CYS A 274 7.94 -6.53 -21.99
N TYR A 275 7.06 -7.51 -21.79
CA TYR A 275 5.61 -7.31 -21.88
C TYR A 275 4.86 -7.92 -20.71
N THR A 276 3.76 -7.27 -20.35
CA THR A 276 2.69 -7.88 -19.55
C THR A 276 1.46 -7.96 -20.43
N SER A 277 0.83 -9.13 -20.46
CA SER A 277 -0.16 -9.46 -21.48
C SER A 277 -1.24 -10.39 -20.94
N ILE A 278 -2.43 -10.25 -21.52
CA ILE A 278 -3.56 -11.13 -21.26
C ILE A 278 -3.97 -11.80 -22.55
N ALA A 279 -4.43 -13.05 -22.46
CA ALA A 279 -4.99 -13.75 -23.60
C ALA A 279 -6.22 -14.56 -23.20
N GLY A 280 -7.08 -14.76 -24.18
CA GLY A 280 -8.23 -15.63 -24.06
C GLY A 280 -8.46 -16.40 -25.34
N LEU A 281 -8.99 -17.60 -25.19
CA LEU A 281 -9.33 -18.49 -26.29
C LEU A 281 -10.70 -19.09 -26.03
N SER A 282 -11.53 -19.05 -27.06
CA SER A 282 -12.76 -19.82 -27.16
C SER A 282 -12.70 -20.71 -28.40
N LYS A 283 -13.77 -21.48 -28.66
CA LYS A 283 -13.86 -22.29 -29.88
C LYS A 283 -13.91 -21.44 -31.16
N ILE A 284 -14.40 -20.20 -31.06
CA ILE A 284 -14.73 -19.35 -32.22
C ILE A 284 -13.71 -18.21 -32.38
N GLN A 285 -13.29 -17.63 -31.26
CA GLN A 285 -12.48 -16.42 -31.22
C GLN A 285 -11.33 -16.55 -30.23
N GLN A 286 -10.29 -15.76 -30.46
CA GLN A 286 -9.16 -15.62 -29.55
C GLN A 286 -8.76 -14.15 -29.48
N PHE A 287 -8.23 -13.72 -28.35
CA PHE A 287 -7.63 -12.39 -28.21
C PHE A 287 -6.27 -12.49 -27.52
N SER A 288 -5.45 -11.48 -27.76
CA SER A 288 -4.22 -11.25 -27.02
C SER A 288 -3.94 -9.75 -26.96
N TYR A 289 -3.81 -9.23 -25.74
CA TYR A 289 -3.63 -7.80 -25.48
C TYR A 289 -2.41 -7.55 -24.62
N ARG A 290 -1.74 -6.43 -24.88
CA ARG A 290 -0.76 -5.85 -23.95
C ARG A 290 -1.49 -5.06 -22.87
N ILE A 291 -0.99 -5.16 -21.64
CA ILE A 291 -1.42 -4.31 -20.54
C ILE A 291 -0.19 -3.65 -19.90
N HIS A 292 -0.44 -2.66 -19.05
CA HIS A 292 0.65 -1.93 -18.42
C HIS A 292 1.56 -2.85 -17.57
N SER A 293 2.87 -2.66 -17.69
CA SER A 293 3.90 -3.49 -17.03
C SER A 293 3.91 -3.41 -15.50
N LEU A 294 3.20 -2.43 -14.93
CA LEU A 294 3.02 -2.34 -13.48
C LEU A 294 2.13 -3.46 -12.93
N ASN A 295 1.17 -3.95 -13.72
CA ASN A 295 0.23 -4.95 -13.23
C ASN A 295 0.97 -6.21 -12.78
N SER A 296 0.62 -6.71 -11.60
CA SER A 296 1.17 -7.96 -11.08
C SER A 296 0.63 -9.14 -11.88
N ILE A 297 1.32 -10.28 -11.82
CA ILE A 297 0.85 -11.52 -12.48
C ILE A 297 -0.58 -11.86 -12.04
N PHE A 298 -0.87 -11.72 -10.75
CA PHE A 298 -2.21 -11.88 -10.20
C PHE A 298 -3.25 -10.98 -10.88
N THR A 299 -2.95 -9.68 -11.02
CA THR A 299 -3.83 -8.74 -11.71
C THR A 299 -4.02 -9.12 -13.18
N THR A 300 -2.94 -9.53 -13.86
CA THR A 300 -2.99 -9.97 -15.25
C THR A 300 -3.94 -11.14 -15.44
N GLU A 301 -3.87 -12.16 -14.59
CA GLU A 301 -4.77 -13.34 -14.62
C GLU A 301 -6.24 -12.93 -14.45
N VAL A 302 -6.53 -12.07 -13.48
CA VAL A 302 -7.90 -11.58 -13.23
C VAL A 302 -8.40 -10.74 -14.41
N LEU A 303 -7.54 -9.91 -15.01
CA LEU A 303 -7.89 -9.09 -16.16
C LEU A 303 -8.10 -9.93 -17.42
N ALA A 304 -7.38 -11.04 -17.59
CA ALA A 304 -7.64 -11.99 -18.68
C ALA A 304 -9.04 -12.58 -18.58
N ILE A 305 -9.49 -12.96 -17.37
CA ILE A 305 -10.87 -13.39 -17.13
C ILE A 305 -11.86 -12.25 -17.41
N CYS A 306 -11.57 -11.03 -16.94
CA CYS A 306 -12.43 -9.87 -17.21
C CYS A 306 -12.62 -9.61 -18.70
N GLN A 307 -11.53 -9.63 -19.48
CA GLN A 307 -11.58 -9.40 -20.92
C GLN A 307 -12.28 -10.54 -21.66
N ALA A 308 -12.08 -11.78 -21.21
CA ALA A 308 -12.74 -12.94 -21.77
C ALA A 308 -14.25 -12.91 -21.57
N LEU A 309 -14.72 -12.41 -20.44
CA LEU A 309 -16.15 -12.17 -20.22
C LEU A 309 -16.71 -11.05 -21.11
N ASP A 310 -15.89 -10.09 -21.53
CA ASP A 310 -16.34 -8.99 -22.41
C ASP A 310 -16.38 -9.39 -23.88
N GLU A 311 -15.40 -10.15 -24.37
CA GLU A 311 -15.26 -10.45 -25.80
C GLU A 311 -15.68 -11.87 -26.19
N LEU A 312 -15.49 -12.85 -25.31
CA LEU A 312 -15.66 -14.27 -25.64
C LEU A 312 -16.95 -14.86 -25.07
N ALA A 313 -17.65 -14.15 -24.18
CA ALA A 313 -18.94 -14.58 -23.67
C ALA A 313 -19.99 -14.58 -24.79
N VAL A 314 -20.69 -15.70 -24.94
CA VAL A 314 -21.76 -15.86 -25.94
C VAL A 314 -23.11 -15.82 -25.22
N PRO A 315 -24.12 -15.09 -25.71
CA PRO A 315 -25.45 -15.10 -25.11
C PRO A 315 -26.07 -16.51 -25.14
N GLU A 316 -26.99 -16.78 -24.21
CA GLU A 316 -27.82 -18.00 -24.13
C GLU A 316 -27.07 -19.33 -23.87
N LYS A 317 -25.76 -19.32 -23.64
CA LYS A 317 -24.99 -20.49 -23.20
C LYS A 317 -24.37 -20.30 -21.83
N ASP A 318 -24.38 -21.35 -21.01
CA ASP A 318 -23.62 -21.36 -19.76
C ASP A 318 -22.12 -21.39 -20.06
N ILE A 319 -21.32 -20.66 -19.28
CA ILE A 319 -19.91 -20.40 -19.55
C ILE A 319 -19.04 -21.21 -18.59
N LEU A 320 -18.04 -21.90 -19.13
CA LEU A 320 -16.99 -22.56 -18.35
C LEU A 320 -15.66 -21.87 -18.60
N ILE A 321 -15.11 -21.21 -17.58
CA ILE A 321 -13.81 -20.54 -17.67
C ILE A 321 -12.73 -21.46 -17.11
N LEU A 322 -11.71 -21.70 -17.92
CA LEU A 322 -10.51 -22.45 -17.58
C LEU A 322 -9.37 -21.47 -17.28
N SER A 323 -8.80 -21.56 -16.09
CA SER A 323 -7.60 -20.81 -15.69
C SER A 323 -6.72 -21.69 -14.80
N ASP A 324 -5.40 -21.52 -14.87
CA ASP A 324 -4.46 -22.18 -13.97
C ASP A 324 -4.06 -21.35 -12.75
N SER A 325 -4.63 -20.14 -12.62
CA SER A 325 -4.37 -19.21 -11.54
C SER A 325 -5.27 -19.48 -10.34
N TYR A 326 -4.79 -20.34 -9.42
CA TYR A 326 -5.47 -20.58 -8.13
C TYR A 326 -5.72 -19.27 -7.37
N SER A 327 -4.76 -18.33 -7.41
CA SER A 327 -4.90 -17.06 -6.71
C SER A 327 -6.02 -16.21 -7.30
N ALA A 328 -6.15 -16.12 -8.63
CA ALA A 328 -7.25 -15.41 -9.28
C ALA A 328 -8.61 -16.02 -8.90
N LEU A 329 -8.76 -17.34 -9.00
CA LEU A 329 -10.02 -18.04 -8.75
C LEU A 329 -10.44 -18.05 -7.27
N SER A 330 -9.50 -18.20 -6.34
CA SER A 330 -9.79 -18.25 -4.89
C SER A 330 -10.09 -16.88 -4.27
N SER A 331 -9.84 -15.79 -5.00
CA SER A 331 -9.86 -14.44 -4.45
C SER A 331 -11.18 -13.70 -4.57
N LEU A 332 -12.27 -14.32 -5.05
CA LEU A 332 -13.61 -13.71 -5.17
C LEU A 332 -14.29 -13.48 -3.81
N THR A 333 -13.86 -12.44 -3.09
CA THR A 333 -14.45 -12.02 -1.80
C THR A 333 -14.75 -10.52 -1.79
N PHE A 334 -15.65 -10.06 -0.92
CA PHE A 334 -16.01 -8.63 -0.82
C PHE A 334 -14.84 -7.72 -0.41
N HIS A 335 -13.87 -8.26 0.33
CA HIS A 335 -12.68 -7.52 0.77
C HIS A 335 -11.51 -7.59 -0.21
N SER A 336 -11.76 -8.08 -1.42
CA SER A 336 -10.73 -8.31 -2.43
C SER A 336 -10.29 -7.02 -3.15
N PRO A 337 -9.13 -7.05 -3.83
CA PRO A 337 -8.62 -5.94 -4.64
C PRO A 337 -9.67 -5.44 -5.66
N LYS A 338 -9.56 -4.18 -6.11
CA LYS A 338 -10.59 -3.59 -7.00
C LYS A 338 -10.68 -4.32 -8.34
N VAL A 339 -9.58 -4.91 -8.80
CA VAL A 339 -9.59 -5.78 -10.00
C VAL A 339 -10.53 -6.98 -9.81
N ILE A 340 -10.63 -7.54 -8.59
CA ILE A 340 -11.60 -8.60 -8.28
C ILE A 340 -13.01 -8.05 -8.19
N GLN A 341 -13.20 -6.85 -7.65
CA GLN A 341 -14.52 -6.21 -7.62
C GLN A 341 -15.03 -5.92 -9.04
N ARG A 342 -14.14 -5.59 -9.98
CA ARG A 342 -14.43 -5.51 -11.41
C ARG A 342 -14.79 -6.87 -12.01
N LEU A 343 -14.08 -7.94 -11.66
CA LEU A 343 -14.46 -9.28 -12.10
C LEU A 343 -15.86 -9.66 -11.56
N ALA A 344 -16.11 -9.42 -10.28
CA ALA A 344 -17.40 -9.66 -9.64
C ALA A 344 -18.54 -8.87 -10.30
N SER A 345 -18.30 -7.63 -10.73
CA SER A 345 -19.30 -6.84 -11.46
C SER A 345 -19.64 -7.46 -12.81
N LYS A 346 -18.64 -7.95 -13.55
CA LYS A 346 -18.86 -8.60 -14.84
C LYS A 346 -19.62 -9.93 -14.69
N ILE A 347 -19.25 -10.73 -13.70
CA ILE A 347 -19.97 -11.97 -13.35
C ILE A 347 -21.42 -11.65 -13.00
N HIS A 348 -21.66 -10.59 -12.23
CA HIS A 348 -23.01 -10.17 -11.88
C HIS A 348 -23.84 -9.76 -13.11
N VAL A 349 -23.26 -9.00 -14.04
CA VAL A 349 -23.93 -8.60 -15.28
C VAL A 349 -24.35 -9.82 -16.11
N ILE A 350 -23.47 -10.81 -16.27
CA ILE A 350 -23.77 -12.04 -17.01
C ILE A 350 -24.84 -12.87 -16.30
N LYS A 351 -24.79 -12.94 -14.97
CA LYS A 351 -25.82 -13.63 -14.18
C LYS A 351 -27.20 -13.00 -14.35
N ASN A 352 -27.27 -11.68 -14.49
CA ASN A 352 -28.54 -10.97 -14.78
C ASN A 352 -29.07 -11.27 -16.19
N MET A 353 -28.23 -11.81 -17.10
CA MET A 353 -28.66 -12.36 -18.39
C MET A 353 -29.11 -13.84 -18.29
N HIS A 354 -29.34 -14.35 -17.08
CA HIS A 354 -29.74 -15.74 -16.79
C HIS A 354 -28.73 -16.81 -17.22
N GLN A 355 -27.44 -16.47 -17.34
CA GLN A 355 -26.37 -17.42 -17.64
C GLN A 355 -25.61 -17.83 -16.38
N LYS A 356 -25.21 -19.10 -16.31
CA LYS A 356 -24.33 -19.60 -15.25
C LYS A 356 -22.87 -19.49 -15.67
N ILE A 357 -22.02 -19.10 -14.73
CA ILE A 357 -20.57 -19.09 -14.91
C ILE A 357 -19.97 -20.09 -13.93
N PHE A 358 -19.19 -21.01 -14.48
CA PHE A 358 -18.37 -21.95 -13.73
C PHE A 358 -16.90 -21.61 -13.93
N LEU A 359 -16.16 -21.55 -12.83
CA LEU A 359 -14.73 -21.33 -12.84
C LEU A 359 -14.02 -22.64 -12.51
N LEU A 360 -13.22 -23.16 -13.43
CA LEU A 360 -12.53 -24.44 -13.28
C LEU A 360 -11.02 -24.22 -13.25
N LEU A 361 -10.38 -24.64 -12.15
CA LEU A 361 -8.94 -24.66 -12.06
C LEU A 361 -8.38 -25.76 -12.96
N VAL A 362 -7.42 -25.40 -13.81
CA VAL A 362 -6.66 -26.34 -14.64
C VAL A 362 -5.21 -26.34 -14.19
N PRO A 363 -4.51 -27.49 -14.08
CA PRO A 363 -3.11 -27.46 -13.72
C PRO A 363 -2.25 -26.89 -14.86
N GLY A 364 -1.42 -25.89 -14.51
CA GLY A 364 -0.50 -25.26 -15.45
C GLY A 364 0.51 -26.25 -16.05
N HIS A 365 0.80 -26.10 -17.34
CA HIS A 365 1.71 -26.94 -18.15
C HIS A 365 1.34 -28.43 -18.28
N SER A 366 0.13 -28.86 -17.91
CA SER A 366 -0.26 -30.28 -17.85
C SER A 366 -0.86 -30.87 -19.13
N GLY A 367 -0.41 -30.46 -20.31
CA GLY A 367 -0.86 -31.08 -21.56
C GLY A 367 -2.20 -30.61 -22.13
N ILE A 368 -3.06 -29.97 -21.33
CA ILE A 368 -4.41 -29.56 -21.73
C ILE A 368 -4.35 -28.50 -22.82
N PHE A 369 -4.97 -28.79 -23.97
CA PHE A 369 -4.92 -27.99 -25.19
C PHE A 369 -5.33 -26.53 -24.95
N TRP A 370 -6.48 -26.31 -24.31
CA TRP A 370 -7.03 -24.99 -24.05
C TRP A 370 -6.07 -24.11 -23.23
N ASN A 371 -5.55 -24.63 -22.12
CA ASN A 371 -4.61 -23.92 -21.26
C ASN A 371 -3.29 -23.63 -21.98
N LYS A 372 -2.72 -24.63 -22.67
CA LYS A 372 -1.46 -24.45 -23.43
C LYS A 372 -1.58 -23.40 -24.52
N LYS A 373 -2.74 -23.33 -25.17
CA LYS A 373 -2.96 -22.37 -26.24
C LYS A 373 -3.15 -20.96 -25.69
N ALA A 374 -3.92 -20.78 -24.61
CA ALA A 374 -4.01 -19.50 -23.90
C ALA A 374 -2.63 -19.01 -23.41
N ASP A 375 -1.85 -19.87 -22.75
CA ASP A 375 -0.47 -19.58 -22.32
C ASP A 375 0.44 -19.18 -23.48
N SER A 376 0.37 -19.91 -24.59
CA SER A 376 1.12 -19.56 -25.80
C SER A 376 0.68 -18.21 -26.37
N LEU A 377 -0.60 -17.84 -26.32
CA LEU A 377 -1.10 -16.56 -26.84
C LEU A 377 -0.66 -15.40 -25.96
N ALA A 378 -0.68 -15.58 -24.64
CA ALA A 378 -0.22 -14.58 -23.69
C ALA A 378 1.29 -14.34 -23.82
N LYS A 379 2.09 -15.38 -24.10
CA LYS A 379 3.55 -15.28 -24.26
C LYS A 379 4.01 -14.76 -25.63
N LYS A 380 3.23 -14.94 -26.69
CA LYS A 380 3.60 -14.56 -28.08
C LYS A 380 3.33 -13.10 -28.44
N VAL A 381 3.10 -12.25 -27.44
CA VAL A 381 2.76 -10.85 -27.64
C VAL A 381 3.95 -10.04 -28.10
N THR A 382 3.71 -9.19 -29.10
CA THR A 382 4.67 -8.27 -29.73
C THR A 382 4.18 -6.83 -29.63
N ASP A 383 5.03 -5.86 -29.95
CA ASP A 383 4.67 -4.42 -29.95
C ASP A 383 3.49 -4.08 -30.85
N SER A 384 3.28 -4.85 -31.93
CA SER A 384 2.16 -4.70 -32.86
C SER A 384 0.80 -5.09 -32.27
N MET A 385 0.77 -5.78 -31.12
CA MET A 385 -0.49 -6.18 -30.50
C MET A 385 -1.18 -5.00 -29.80
N PRO A 386 -2.54 -4.99 -29.81
CA PRO A 386 -3.32 -3.94 -29.18
C PRO A 386 -3.01 -3.80 -27.69
N PHE A 387 -3.05 -2.56 -27.19
CA PHE A 387 -2.77 -2.21 -25.80
C PHE A 387 -4.07 -1.82 -25.10
N ILE A 388 -4.29 -2.37 -23.90
CA ILE A 388 -5.41 -2.00 -23.03
C ILE A 388 -4.87 -1.16 -21.87
N ASP A 389 -5.45 0.02 -21.74
CA ASP A 389 -5.14 1.04 -20.75
C ASP A 389 -5.70 0.72 -19.36
N TRP A 390 -5.39 -0.48 -18.83
CA TRP A 390 -5.84 -0.92 -17.51
C TRP A 390 -4.68 -1.06 -16.55
N ILE A 391 -4.78 -0.39 -15.40
CA ILE A 391 -3.81 -0.46 -14.31
C ILE A 391 -4.54 -0.63 -12.98
N ALA A 392 -4.19 -1.68 -12.23
CA ALA A 392 -4.73 -1.86 -10.89
C ALA A 392 -4.09 -0.87 -9.89
N SER A 393 -4.94 -0.19 -9.13
CA SER A 393 -4.50 0.78 -8.11
C SER A 393 -3.59 0.16 -7.05
N GLU A 394 -3.86 -1.09 -6.67
CA GLU A 394 -3.08 -1.87 -5.72
C GLU A 394 -1.65 -2.09 -6.20
N ASP A 395 -1.45 -2.31 -7.49
CA ASP A 395 -0.13 -2.54 -8.08
C ASP A 395 0.67 -1.24 -8.13
N ILE A 396 0.03 -0.11 -8.42
CA ILE A 396 0.64 1.22 -8.30
C ILE A 396 1.09 1.45 -6.85
N ILE A 397 0.21 1.25 -5.87
CA ILE A 397 0.51 1.43 -4.45
C ILE A 397 1.65 0.51 -4.00
N SER A 398 1.64 -0.74 -4.44
CA SER A 398 2.70 -1.72 -4.17
C SER A 398 4.05 -1.27 -4.73
N LYS A 399 4.06 -0.75 -5.97
CA LYS A 399 5.27 -0.20 -6.60
C LYS A 399 5.80 1.02 -5.85
N LEU A 400 4.93 1.95 -5.44
CA LEU A 400 5.31 3.14 -4.67
C LEU A 400 5.95 2.77 -3.32
N LYS A 401 5.40 1.76 -2.63
CA LYS A 401 5.98 1.23 -1.40
C LYS A 401 7.38 0.65 -1.64
N LYS A 402 7.55 -0.14 -2.70
CA LYS A 402 8.86 -0.70 -3.08
C LYS A 402 9.88 0.40 -3.40
N GLN A 403 9.48 1.43 -4.16
CA GLN A 403 10.34 2.58 -4.47
C GLN A 403 10.76 3.35 -3.22
N SER A 404 9.84 3.57 -2.28
CA SER A 404 10.16 4.25 -1.01
C SER A 404 11.21 3.50 -0.18
N ILE A 405 11.10 2.16 -0.11
CA ILE A 405 12.12 1.31 0.53
C ILE A 405 13.44 1.37 -0.24
N GLN A 406 13.38 1.29 -1.58
CA GLN A 406 14.55 1.33 -2.45
C GLN A 406 15.34 2.62 -2.29
N ILE A 407 14.68 3.78 -2.18
CA ILE A 407 15.34 5.07 -1.92
C ILE A 407 16.20 5.01 -0.65
N THR A 408 15.73 4.33 0.39
CA THR A 408 16.50 4.17 1.63
C THR A 408 17.73 3.29 1.41
N HIS A 409 17.60 2.20 0.64
CA HIS A 409 18.71 1.34 0.27
C HIS A 409 19.74 2.03 -0.63
N ASP A 410 19.28 2.79 -1.63
CA ASP A 410 20.14 3.51 -2.56
C ASP A 410 20.90 4.62 -1.85
N ASN A 411 20.23 5.34 -0.94
CA ASN A 411 20.89 6.34 -0.09
C ASN A 411 22.00 5.69 0.72
N TYR A 412 21.75 4.54 1.35
CA TYR A 412 22.77 3.81 2.11
C TYR A 412 23.93 3.36 1.22
N ARG A 413 23.64 2.75 0.06
CA ARG A 413 24.65 2.28 -0.90
C ARG A 413 25.55 3.40 -1.42
N LYS A 414 25.00 4.58 -1.67
CA LYS A 414 25.75 5.77 -2.12
C LYS A 414 26.54 6.45 -1.00
N SER A 415 26.36 6.04 0.26
CA SER A 415 26.99 6.69 1.41
C SER A 415 28.38 6.13 1.70
N LYS A 416 29.22 6.94 2.36
CA LYS A 416 30.52 6.48 2.89
C LYS A 416 30.43 5.26 3.82
N TYR A 417 29.26 5.00 4.39
CA TYR A 417 29.05 3.88 5.30
C TYR A 417 28.91 2.53 4.58
N GLN A 418 28.55 2.50 3.29
CA GLN A 418 28.51 1.25 2.53
C GLN A 418 29.90 0.61 2.45
N ALA A 419 30.93 1.39 2.10
CA ALA A 419 32.31 0.90 2.04
C ALA A 419 32.82 0.44 3.42
N LEU A 420 32.31 1.06 4.48
CA LEU A 420 32.78 0.81 5.84
C LEU A 420 32.11 -0.39 6.51
N ILE A 421 30.80 -0.53 6.34
CA ILE A 421 29.98 -1.51 7.04
C ILE A 421 29.61 -2.69 6.11
N GLY A 422 29.55 -2.47 4.81
CA GLY A 422 29.12 -3.45 3.82
C GLY A 422 27.60 -3.60 3.74
N ASP A 423 27.15 -4.65 3.07
CA ASP A 423 25.75 -5.01 3.00
C ASP A 423 25.32 -5.72 4.28
N VAL A 424 24.30 -5.17 4.92
CA VAL A 424 23.80 -5.66 6.21
C VAL A 424 22.33 -6.03 6.11
N PRO A 425 21.92 -7.20 6.66
CA PRO A 425 20.51 -7.50 6.88
C PRO A 425 19.88 -6.56 7.92
N ASP A 426 18.59 -6.29 7.78
CA ASP A 426 17.86 -5.54 8.79
C ASP A 426 17.69 -6.34 10.09
N ILE A 427 17.40 -5.63 11.19
CA ILE A 427 17.26 -6.23 12.51
C ILE A 427 16.08 -7.19 12.62
N LEU A 428 15.05 -7.07 11.78
CA LEU A 428 13.92 -8.01 11.79
C LEU A 428 14.38 -9.36 11.23
N THR A 429 15.21 -9.34 10.19
CA THR A 429 15.88 -10.52 9.64
C THR A 429 16.82 -11.16 10.67
N ILE A 430 17.65 -10.35 11.34
CA ILE A 430 18.58 -10.80 12.39
C ILE A 430 17.84 -11.31 13.63
N SER A 431 16.65 -10.77 13.94
CA SER A 431 15.92 -11.10 15.17
C SER A 431 15.55 -12.58 15.30
N LYS A 432 15.62 -13.34 14.21
CA LYS A 432 15.45 -14.80 14.17
C LYS A 432 16.60 -15.56 14.85
N TRP A 433 17.78 -14.95 14.93
CA TRP A 433 19.03 -15.54 15.41
C TRP A 433 19.41 -15.08 16.82
N THR A 434 18.55 -14.28 17.45
CA THR A 434 18.78 -13.70 18.77
C THR A 434 17.65 -14.11 19.71
N GLY A 435 17.98 -14.34 20.98
CA GLY A 435 17.04 -14.79 22.01
C GLY A 435 16.51 -13.69 22.91
N ASN A 436 17.32 -12.65 23.21
CA ASN A 436 16.96 -11.61 24.19
C ASN A 436 17.36 -10.19 23.77
N ARG A 437 16.81 -9.18 24.46
CA ARG A 437 17.02 -7.76 24.12
C ARG A 437 18.49 -7.34 24.20
N VAL A 438 19.27 -7.93 25.10
CA VAL A 438 20.71 -7.63 25.26
C VAL A 438 21.47 -8.01 23.99
N GLN A 439 21.22 -9.21 23.46
CA GLN A 439 21.80 -9.66 22.19
C GLN A 439 21.38 -8.76 21.02
N ASP A 440 20.12 -8.33 20.95
CA ASP A 440 19.69 -7.43 19.87
C ASP A 440 20.46 -6.10 19.88
N LYS A 441 20.65 -5.51 21.08
CA LYS A 441 21.40 -4.25 21.24
C LYS A 441 22.87 -4.43 20.86
N LEU A 442 23.47 -5.52 21.32
CA LEU A 442 24.86 -5.85 21.03
C LEU A 442 25.07 -5.99 19.53
N ILE A 443 24.25 -6.79 18.84
CA ILE A 443 24.38 -7.00 17.40
C ILE A 443 24.13 -5.70 16.63
N ALA A 444 23.10 -4.93 17.00
CA ALA A 444 22.86 -3.62 16.38
C ALA A 444 24.05 -2.68 16.56
N GLY A 445 24.69 -2.67 17.74
CA GLY A 445 25.90 -1.91 18.04
C GLY A 445 27.12 -2.35 17.23
N ILE A 446 27.36 -3.66 17.13
CA ILE A 446 28.48 -4.24 16.36
C ILE A 446 28.33 -3.89 14.89
N ILE A 447 27.16 -4.16 14.32
CA ILE A 447 26.89 -3.95 12.90
C ILE A 447 26.98 -2.47 12.53
N SER A 448 26.39 -1.60 13.35
CA SER A 448 26.49 -0.16 13.12
C SER A 448 27.90 0.39 13.38
N LYS A 449 28.83 -0.44 13.88
CA LYS A 449 30.15 -0.03 14.38
C LYS A 449 30.05 1.10 15.40
N THR A 450 29.05 1.02 16.28
CA THR A 450 28.81 2.01 17.36
C THR A 450 28.76 1.39 18.75
N ILE A 451 29.26 0.17 18.91
CA ILE A 451 29.39 -0.44 20.23
C ILE A 451 30.32 0.41 21.11
N ILE A 452 29.94 0.60 22.37
CA ILE A 452 30.73 1.34 23.34
C ILE A 452 31.86 0.43 23.81
N THR A 453 33.11 0.81 23.50
CA THR A 453 34.33 0.10 23.90
C THR A 453 35.17 0.96 24.84
N PRO A 454 36.05 0.36 25.67
CA PRO A 454 37.02 1.11 26.48
C PRO A 454 37.84 2.10 25.64
N GLY A 455 38.33 1.69 24.48
CA GLY A 455 39.04 2.57 23.54
C GLY A 455 38.21 3.78 23.07
N LEU A 456 36.91 3.59 22.80
CA LEU A 456 36.03 4.70 22.45
C LEU A 456 35.81 5.64 23.65
N LEU A 457 35.59 5.10 24.84
CA LEU A 457 35.38 5.90 26.06
C LEU A 457 36.64 6.66 26.46
N HIS A 458 37.82 6.05 26.33
CA HIS A 458 39.11 6.67 26.58
C HIS A 458 39.34 7.88 25.67
N ARG A 459 38.96 7.79 24.38
CA ARG A 459 39.02 8.94 23.46
C ARG A 459 38.20 10.15 23.92
N PHE A 460 37.13 9.93 24.69
CA PHE A 460 36.30 10.98 25.27
C PHE A 460 36.66 11.30 26.74
N ASN A 461 37.79 10.82 27.24
CA ASN A 461 38.22 10.95 28.65
C ASN A 461 37.20 10.40 29.67
N LEU A 462 36.42 9.39 29.28
CA LEU A 462 35.42 8.73 30.14
C LEU A 462 35.92 7.38 30.69
N HIS A 463 37.09 6.92 30.26
CA HIS A 463 37.71 5.69 30.74
C HIS A 463 39.23 5.87 30.78
N PRO A 464 39.93 5.42 31.84
CA PRO A 464 41.37 5.66 32.01
C PRO A 464 42.24 4.81 31.09
N ASP A 465 41.76 3.67 30.61
CA ASP A 465 42.53 2.72 29.79
C ASP A 465 41.83 2.45 28.43
N PRO A 466 42.48 2.61 27.27
CA PRO A 466 41.88 2.29 25.98
C PRO A 466 41.77 0.78 25.68
N LEU A 467 42.41 -0.07 26.47
CA LEU A 467 42.55 -1.50 26.20
C LEU A 467 41.28 -2.29 26.54
N CYS A 468 41.00 -3.29 25.71
CA CYS A 468 39.98 -4.28 25.99
C CYS A 468 40.46 -5.24 27.09
N ILE A 469 39.67 -5.42 28.15
CA ILE A 469 40.01 -6.30 29.30
C ILE A 469 40.27 -7.76 28.87
N VAL A 470 39.69 -8.21 27.75
CA VAL A 470 39.79 -9.61 27.30
C VAL A 470 40.94 -9.84 26.32
N CYS A 471 41.09 -8.96 25.32
CA CYS A 471 42.09 -9.16 24.26
C CYS A 471 43.31 -8.24 24.38
N ASN A 472 43.33 -7.33 25.36
CA ASN A 472 44.41 -6.37 25.61
C ASN A 472 44.81 -5.52 24.38
N GLU A 473 43.87 -5.29 23.47
CA GLU A 473 44.05 -4.44 22.28
C GLU A 473 43.14 -3.21 22.35
N ILE A 474 43.56 -2.13 21.68
CA ILE A 474 42.77 -0.91 21.52
C ILE A 474 41.63 -1.18 20.54
N ASN A 475 40.42 -1.40 21.06
CA ASN A 475 39.22 -1.56 20.24
C ASN A 475 38.57 -0.20 19.95
N VAL A 476 39.00 0.52 18.92
CA VAL A 476 38.24 1.66 18.37
C VAL A 476 37.55 1.23 17.07
N PHE A 477 36.29 0.79 17.18
CA PHE A 477 35.42 0.67 16.00
C PHE A 477 35.00 2.08 15.57
N LEU A 478 35.88 2.75 14.82
CA LEU A 478 35.68 3.97 14.04
C LEU A 478 35.23 5.23 14.77
N THR A 479 36.19 6.15 14.87
CA THR A 479 35.95 7.60 14.91
C THR A 479 36.97 8.31 14.02
N SER A 480 37.09 7.93 12.74
CA SER A 480 37.52 8.89 11.72
C SER A 480 36.27 9.63 11.25
N PHE A 481 35.83 10.61 12.06
CA PHE A 481 34.71 11.48 11.73
C PHE A 481 35.12 12.56 10.76
#